data_AF-K1VJQ2-F1
#
_entry.id   AF-K1VJQ2-F1
#
_cell.length_a   1.000
_cell.length_b   1.000
_cell.length_c   1.000
_cell.angle_alpha   90.00
_cell.angle_beta   90.00
_cell.angle_gamma   90.00
#
_symmetry.space_group_name_H-M   'P 1'
#
loop_
_entity.id
_entity.type
_entity.pdbx_description
1 polymer ?
#
loop_
_entity_poly.entity_id
_entity_poly.type
_entity_poly.pdbx_seq_one_letter_code
_entity_poly.pdbx_strand_id
1 'polypeptide(L)'
;MVVYSERRELIKKFRLYIQENAYHLLFNETRDSYLYLCIMVETLESHRYLERSFCSPTTYVAVSDTQLVELMKPMNASNFRQAFRMSRQELSNLYNYVGNHPVYHNTRGRPQRNPVVQLAVFLYRMGSGNTLADVQRTLGRLPRGTIVKYCMRSVVAISSKLAEVVKWPDPQRRREIETFLHDKYMIPGCVGFIDGSHILLHKSPSFSVEKNATFWSRKKRYGLLILAVCDEKKRFTYLQTGHFASANDFRAQQSTPMARDPAQLFSDGQYILGDSGFYCDSNVVPMYRRSSGQVDLPEERLEFNEHVATARVKIEHAFGILKQRWLILNDLHLLLKDQDNLTFAYAAIQAVVVLHNLYIDTSSYHWDLAEFLAAQQRALELQEKMEKEERDAGNLEALEEPNTARPWRRERLRQQIHWLLEEHARTRARARARARALNAL
;
A
#
# COMPACT_ATOMS: atom_id res chain seq x y z
N MET A 1 26.15 0.14 28.38
CA MET A 1 24.87 0.89 28.44
C MET A 1 23.74 -0.11 28.21
N VAL A 2 23.02 -0.48 29.28
CA VAL A 2 21.86 -1.38 29.20
C VAL A 2 20.73 -0.66 28.46
N VAL A 3 20.14 -1.29 27.44
CA VAL A 3 19.06 -0.67 26.65
C VAL A 3 17.82 -0.51 27.54
N TYR A 4 17.06 0.58 27.41
CA TYR A 4 15.89 0.88 28.26
C TYR A 4 14.88 -0.28 28.37
N SER A 5 14.75 -1.09 27.32
CA SER A 5 13.93 -2.30 27.29
C SER A 5 14.46 -3.42 28.20
N GLU A 6 15.78 -3.60 28.29
CA GLU A 6 16.43 -4.64 29.11
C GLU A 6 16.31 -4.30 30.60
N ARG A 7 16.47 -3.02 30.98
CA ARG A 7 16.29 -2.56 32.37
C ARG A 7 14.84 -2.74 32.84
N ARG A 8 13.85 -2.50 31.97
CA ARG A 8 12.43 -2.70 32.31
C ARG A 8 12.12 -4.18 32.56
N GLU A 9 12.65 -5.06 31.74
CA GLU A 9 12.42 -6.49 31.90
C GLU A 9 13.15 -7.06 33.12
N LEU A 10 14.33 -6.52 33.44
CA LEU A 10 15.06 -6.85 34.66
C LEU A 10 14.30 -6.45 35.93
N ILE A 11 13.76 -5.22 35.99
CA ILE A 11 12.94 -4.75 37.12
C ILE A 11 11.68 -5.63 37.29
N LYS A 12 11.05 -6.03 36.18
CA LYS A 12 9.89 -6.92 36.20
C LYS A 12 10.23 -8.29 36.78
N LYS A 13 11.39 -8.86 36.43
CA LYS A 13 11.89 -10.13 37.00
C LYS A 13 12.18 -10.01 38.50
N PHE A 14 12.82 -8.92 38.93
CA PHE A 14 13.07 -8.69 40.36
C PHE A 14 11.79 -8.51 41.18
N ARG A 15 10.76 -7.85 40.63
CA ARG A 15 9.45 -7.75 41.30
C ARG A 15 8.78 -9.11 41.48
N LEU A 16 8.79 -9.95 40.45
CA LEU A 16 8.25 -11.31 40.52
C LEU A 16 9.00 -12.12 41.59
N TYR A 17 10.33 -12.06 41.59
CA TYR A 17 11.15 -12.70 42.61
C TYR A 17 10.82 -12.22 44.03
N ILE A 18 10.70 -10.91 44.24
CA ILE A 18 10.30 -10.35 45.55
C ILE A 18 8.92 -10.88 45.97
N GLN A 19 7.94 -10.88 45.06
CA GLN A 19 6.58 -11.35 45.35
C GLN A 19 6.52 -12.84 45.71
N GLU A 20 7.25 -13.67 44.99
CA GLU A 20 7.26 -15.13 45.21
C GLU A 20 8.05 -15.54 46.45
N ASN A 21 8.97 -14.69 46.93
CA ASN A 21 9.92 -15.03 47.98
C ASN A 21 9.74 -14.20 49.28
N ALA A 22 8.52 -13.68 49.52
CA ALA A 22 8.20 -12.86 50.69
C ALA A 22 8.40 -13.58 52.05
N TYR A 23 8.47 -14.91 52.07
CA TYR A 23 8.72 -15.70 53.27
C TYR A 23 10.11 -15.45 53.90
N HIS A 24 11.08 -14.91 53.15
CA HIS A 24 12.39 -14.53 53.70
C HIS A 24 12.29 -13.44 54.78
N LEU A 25 11.17 -12.69 54.85
CA LEU A 25 10.91 -11.74 55.92
C LEU A 25 10.74 -12.40 57.30
N LEU A 26 10.43 -13.70 57.33
CA LEU A 26 10.18 -14.47 58.54
C LEU A 26 11.47 -15.06 59.15
N PHE A 27 12.60 -15.03 58.42
CA PHE A 27 13.87 -15.61 58.86
C PHE A 27 14.92 -14.52 59.04
N ASN A 28 15.37 -14.32 60.29
CA ASN A 28 16.32 -13.25 60.66
C ASN A 28 17.61 -13.26 59.82
N GLU A 29 18.13 -14.43 59.44
CA GLU A 29 19.37 -14.55 58.67
C GLU A 29 19.26 -14.03 57.22
N THR A 30 18.06 -14.06 56.63
CA THR A 30 17.84 -13.68 55.22
C THR A 30 17.03 -12.40 55.05
N ARG A 31 16.44 -11.91 56.14
CA ARG A 31 15.54 -10.75 56.15
C ARG A 31 16.21 -9.49 55.62
N ASP A 32 17.44 -9.23 56.07
CA ASP A 32 18.13 -7.98 55.72
C ASP A 32 18.53 -7.95 54.25
N SER A 33 18.98 -9.09 53.70
CA SER A 33 19.27 -9.24 52.26
C SER A 33 18.01 -9.06 51.40
N TYR A 34 16.86 -9.58 51.85
CA TYR A 34 15.59 -9.43 51.14
C TYR A 34 15.09 -7.97 51.19
N LEU A 35 15.19 -7.30 52.34
CA LEU A 35 14.86 -5.88 52.49
C LEU A 35 15.78 -5.01 51.63
N TYR A 36 17.07 -5.31 51.58
CA TYR A 36 18.02 -4.62 50.72
C TYR A 36 17.65 -4.76 49.23
N LEU A 37 17.23 -5.95 48.80
CA LEU A 37 16.72 -6.18 47.44
C LEU A 37 15.47 -5.33 47.14
N CYS A 38 14.54 -5.23 48.08
CA CYS A 38 13.34 -4.40 47.96
C CYS A 38 13.69 -2.91 47.81
N ILE A 39 14.55 -2.40 48.69
CA ILE A 39 15.03 -1.01 48.66
C ILE A 39 15.79 -0.72 47.35
N MET A 40 16.60 -1.67 46.89
CA MET A 40 17.33 -1.54 45.63
C MET A 40 16.38 -1.45 44.43
N VAL A 41 15.32 -2.27 44.38
CA VAL A 41 14.30 -2.19 43.32
C VAL A 41 13.58 -0.85 43.36
N GLU A 42 13.18 -0.39 44.54
CA GLU A 42 12.51 0.91 44.72
C GLU A 42 13.43 2.08 44.33
N THR A 43 14.72 1.99 44.66
CA THR A 43 15.75 2.96 44.24
C THR A 43 15.96 2.94 42.73
N LEU A 44 16.00 1.76 42.10
CA LEU A 44 16.10 1.64 40.65
C LEU A 44 14.87 2.21 39.94
N GLU A 45 13.70 2.17 40.59
CA GLU A 45 12.45 2.74 40.09
C GLU A 45 12.33 4.24 40.30
N SER A 46 12.84 4.78 41.41
CA SER A 46 12.93 6.23 41.60
C SER A 46 13.88 6.87 40.57
N HIS A 47 14.86 6.12 40.09
CA HIS A 47 15.76 6.49 38.99
C HIS A 47 15.33 5.88 37.63
N ARG A 48 14.05 5.52 37.46
CA ARG A 48 13.49 4.90 36.24
C ARG A 48 13.63 5.79 35.01
N TYR A 49 13.52 7.09 35.21
CA TYR A 49 13.91 8.07 34.22
C TYR A 49 15.36 8.42 34.56
N LEU A 50 16.31 8.11 33.68
CA LEU A 50 17.56 8.86 33.67
C LEU A 50 17.16 10.33 33.72
N GLU A 51 17.76 11.10 34.63
CA GLU A 51 17.78 12.55 34.46
C GLU A 51 18.12 12.78 33.00
N ARG A 52 17.14 13.27 32.24
CA ARG A 52 17.44 13.69 30.88
C ARG A 52 18.47 14.77 31.11
N SER A 53 19.72 14.50 30.77
CA SER A 53 20.64 15.58 30.45
C SER A 53 19.80 16.50 29.58
N PHE A 54 19.55 17.72 30.05
CA PHE A 54 18.92 18.75 29.24
C PHE A 54 19.88 18.92 28.07
N CYS A 55 19.68 18.11 27.03
CA CYS A 55 20.28 18.30 25.74
C CYS A 55 19.83 19.72 25.40
N SER A 56 20.79 20.63 25.23
CA SER A 56 20.57 22.06 24.98
C SER A 56 19.27 22.19 24.22
N PRO A 57 18.26 22.93 24.74
CA PRO A 57 16.93 22.93 24.18
C PRO A 57 17.11 23.12 22.69
N THR A 58 16.88 22.05 21.91
CA THR A 58 16.85 22.20 20.48
C THR A 58 15.67 23.12 20.33
N THR A 59 15.92 24.37 19.94
CA THR A 59 14.89 25.39 19.80
C THR A 59 14.01 24.94 18.65
N TYR A 60 13.12 24.00 18.91
CA TYR A 60 12.07 23.60 18.01
C TYR A 60 11.11 24.77 18.02
N VAL A 61 11.31 25.68 17.08
CA VAL A 61 10.32 26.69 16.76
C VAL A 61 9.06 25.92 16.39
N ALA A 62 8.05 25.99 17.26
CA ALA A 62 6.80 25.29 17.06
C ALA A 62 6.17 25.84 15.78
N VAL A 63 6.19 25.05 14.70
CA VAL A 63 5.61 25.48 13.43
C VAL A 63 4.12 25.66 13.62
N SER A 64 3.59 26.86 13.41
CA SER A 64 2.16 27.13 13.52
C SER A 64 1.39 26.48 12.36
N ASP A 65 0.08 26.30 12.54
CA ASP A 65 -0.80 25.85 11.45
C ASP A 65 -0.72 26.82 10.27
N THR A 66 -0.60 28.12 10.55
CA THR A 66 -0.41 29.19 9.57
C THR A 66 0.85 28.99 8.75
N GLN A 67 1.98 28.65 9.38
CA GLN A 67 3.26 28.43 8.68
C GLN A 67 3.24 27.20 7.76
N LEU A 68 2.55 26.12 8.14
CA LEU A 68 2.41 24.94 7.26
C LEU A 68 1.46 25.21 6.10
N VAL A 69 0.36 25.90 6.36
CA VAL A 69 -0.57 26.35 5.30
C VAL A 69 0.14 27.35 4.38
N GLU A 70 0.97 28.24 4.92
CA GLU A 70 1.83 29.15 4.15
C GLU A 70 2.89 28.40 3.36
N LEU A 71 3.46 27.29 3.84
CA LEU A 71 4.37 26.46 3.05
C LEU A 71 3.65 25.80 1.87
N MET A 72 2.35 25.53 2.03
CA MET A 72 1.50 25.00 0.97
C MET A 72 1.03 26.07 0.00
N LYS A 73 0.81 27.33 0.41
CA LYS A 73 0.21 28.42 -0.41
C LYS A 73 0.99 28.83 -1.68
N PRO A 74 2.32 29.05 -1.67
CA PRO A 74 3.07 29.55 -2.82
C PRO A 74 3.26 28.49 -3.90
N MET A 75 2.98 27.22 -3.61
CA MET A 75 3.06 26.16 -4.61
C MET A 75 2.03 26.40 -5.72
N ASN A 76 2.49 26.47 -6.96
CA ASN A 76 1.60 26.41 -8.11
C ASN A 76 0.85 25.06 -8.13
N ALA A 77 -0.21 24.97 -8.94
CA ALA A 77 -1.05 23.78 -8.98
C ALA A 77 -0.29 22.49 -9.37
N SER A 78 0.78 22.62 -10.16
CA SER A 78 1.60 21.47 -10.57
C SER A 78 2.46 20.95 -9.43
N ASN A 79 3.22 21.84 -8.78
CA ASN A 79 4.10 21.50 -7.65
C ASN A 79 3.28 20.95 -6.48
N PHE A 80 2.10 21.52 -6.22
CA PHE A 80 1.19 21.01 -5.20
C PHE A 80 0.76 19.57 -5.50
N ARG A 81 0.35 19.28 -6.74
CA ARG A 81 -0.03 17.93 -7.15
C ARG A 81 1.14 16.96 -7.05
N GLN A 82 2.33 17.35 -7.46
CA GLN A 82 3.50 16.47 -7.38
C GLN A 82 3.86 16.14 -5.92
N ALA A 83 3.77 17.13 -5.02
CA ALA A 83 4.10 16.96 -3.61
C ALA A 83 3.05 16.14 -2.83
N PHE A 84 1.76 16.40 -3.05
CA PHE A 84 0.66 15.81 -2.26
C PHE A 84 -0.13 14.74 -3.01
N ARG A 85 0.20 14.50 -4.28
CA ARG A 85 -0.44 13.52 -5.18
C ARG A 85 -1.92 13.77 -5.42
N MET A 86 -2.38 15.00 -5.17
CA MET A 86 -3.74 15.46 -5.40
C MET A 86 -3.81 16.98 -5.54
N SER A 87 -4.90 17.50 -6.09
CA SER A 87 -5.14 18.93 -6.18
C SER A 87 -5.58 19.52 -4.83
N ARG A 88 -5.54 20.86 -4.70
CA ARG A 88 -6.06 21.54 -3.50
C ARG A 88 -7.54 21.29 -3.28
N GLN A 89 -8.32 21.25 -4.37
CA GLN A 89 -9.74 20.93 -4.31
C GLN A 89 -9.96 19.50 -3.79
N GLU A 90 -9.17 18.54 -4.27
CA GLU A 90 -9.25 17.16 -3.81
C GLU A 90 -8.90 17.04 -2.32
N LEU A 91 -7.86 17.75 -1.86
CA LEU A 91 -7.54 17.83 -0.43
C LEU A 91 -8.69 18.44 0.38
N SER A 92 -9.32 19.51 -0.11
CA SER A 92 -10.48 20.11 0.55
C SER A 92 -11.66 19.14 0.62
N ASN A 93 -11.91 18.39 -0.46
CA ASN A 93 -12.94 17.36 -0.49
C ASN A 93 -12.62 16.23 0.50
N LEU A 94 -11.35 15.81 0.59
CA LEU A 94 -10.90 14.81 1.56
C LEU A 94 -11.14 15.30 2.99
N TYR A 95 -10.77 16.55 3.27
CA TYR A 95 -10.99 17.16 4.57
C TYR A 95 -12.47 17.23 4.93
N ASN A 96 -13.35 17.59 3.99
CA ASN A 96 -14.79 17.58 4.25
C ASN A 96 -15.32 16.16 4.51
N TYR A 97 -14.70 15.14 3.91
CA TYR A 97 -15.12 13.75 4.02
C TYR A 97 -14.65 13.06 5.32
N VAL A 98 -13.43 13.35 5.80
CA VAL A 98 -12.85 12.68 6.99
C VAL A 98 -12.41 13.62 8.12
N GLY A 99 -12.49 14.93 7.93
CA GLY A 99 -11.96 15.94 8.86
C GLY A 99 -12.65 15.97 10.22
N ASN A 100 -13.92 15.55 10.28
CA ASN A 100 -14.69 15.44 11.53
C ASN A 100 -14.52 14.07 12.22
N HIS A 101 -13.64 13.21 11.73
CA HIS A 101 -13.43 11.89 12.31
C HIS A 101 -12.90 12.02 13.76
N PRO A 102 -13.48 11.33 14.77
CA PRO A 102 -13.14 11.51 16.19
C PRO A 102 -11.65 11.43 16.53
N VAL A 103 -10.87 10.67 15.74
CA VAL A 103 -9.41 10.55 15.90
C VAL A 103 -8.65 11.89 15.86
N TYR A 104 -9.20 12.90 15.18
CA TYR A 104 -8.64 14.25 15.11
C TYR A 104 -9.07 15.15 16.27
N HIS A 105 -10.08 14.75 17.03
CA HIS A 105 -10.63 15.53 18.13
C HIS A 105 -10.13 14.94 19.44
N ASN A 106 -9.55 15.79 20.29
CA ASN A 106 -9.16 15.38 21.63
C ASN A 106 -10.24 15.87 22.59
N THR A 107 -10.75 14.99 23.44
CA THR A 107 -11.76 15.34 24.46
C THR A 107 -11.13 15.97 25.70
N ARG A 108 -9.80 15.84 25.91
CA ARG A 108 -9.11 16.38 27.10
C ARG A 108 -7.75 17.01 26.75
N GLY A 109 -7.51 18.23 27.22
CA GLY A 109 -6.23 18.94 27.08
C GLY A 109 -6.15 19.87 25.87
N ARG A 110 -4.95 20.10 25.35
CA ARG A 110 -4.75 21.02 24.22
C ARG A 110 -5.42 20.49 22.94
N PRO A 111 -6.07 21.37 22.15
CA PRO A 111 -6.68 20.97 20.89
C PRO A 111 -5.62 20.39 19.95
N GLN A 112 -6.01 19.38 19.17
CA GLN A 112 -5.11 18.85 18.14
C GLN A 112 -4.96 19.89 17.02
N ARG A 113 -3.85 19.78 16.28
CA ARG A 113 -3.61 20.55 15.05
C ARG A 113 -4.74 20.32 14.04
N ASN A 114 -5.07 21.33 13.23
CA ASN A 114 -6.12 21.23 12.22
C ASN A 114 -5.97 19.94 11.36
N PRO A 115 -7.04 19.14 11.17
CA PRO A 115 -6.99 17.90 10.39
C PRO A 115 -6.43 18.10 8.97
N VAL A 116 -6.68 19.24 8.32
CA VAL A 116 -6.18 19.50 6.96
C VAL A 116 -4.66 19.48 6.89
N VAL A 117 -3.99 19.97 7.94
CA VAL A 117 -2.53 19.96 8.05
C VAL A 117 -2.01 18.54 8.30
N GLN A 118 -2.72 17.78 9.14
CA GLN A 118 -2.36 16.38 9.41
C GLN A 118 -2.49 15.52 8.13
N LEU A 119 -3.56 15.74 7.35
CA LEU A 119 -3.79 15.13 6.05
C LEU A 119 -2.70 15.51 5.04
N ALA A 120 -2.33 16.80 4.94
CA ALA A 120 -1.27 17.23 4.03
C ALA A 120 0.08 16.56 4.33
N VAL A 121 0.47 16.47 5.61
CA VAL A 121 1.70 15.77 6.03
C VAL A 121 1.63 14.28 5.70
N PHE A 122 0.49 13.64 5.94
CA PHE A 122 0.25 12.25 5.57
C PHE A 122 0.41 12.04 4.06
N LEU A 123 -0.29 12.83 3.24
CA LEU A 123 -0.28 12.72 1.78
C LEU A 123 1.13 12.93 1.22
N TYR A 124 1.85 13.93 1.72
CA TYR A 124 3.24 14.16 1.33
C TYR A 124 4.11 12.93 1.61
N ARG A 125 3.99 12.34 2.80
CA ARG A 125 4.78 11.16 3.17
C ARG A 125 4.40 9.94 2.34
N MET A 126 3.11 9.64 2.18
CA MET A 126 2.65 8.47 1.42
C MET A 126 2.99 8.61 -0.06
N GLY A 127 2.87 9.81 -0.61
CA GLY A 127 3.10 10.12 -2.02
C GLY A 127 4.57 10.19 -2.43
N SER A 128 5.44 10.65 -1.54
CA SER A 128 6.88 10.73 -1.80
C SER A 128 7.65 9.46 -1.44
N GLY A 129 7.12 8.63 -0.53
CA GLY A 129 7.85 7.47 0.02
C GLY A 129 9.03 7.89 0.91
N ASN A 130 9.17 9.18 1.22
CA ASN A 130 10.31 9.73 1.93
C ASN A 130 10.42 9.25 3.39
N THR A 131 11.64 9.27 3.92
CA THR A 131 11.87 8.96 5.33
C THR A 131 11.30 10.06 6.23
N LEU A 132 11.10 9.76 7.51
CA LEU A 132 10.65 10.76 8.49
C LEU A 132 11.60 11.97 8.59
N ALA A 133 12.90 11.75 8.35
CA ALA A 133 13.90 12.82 8.38
C ALA A 133 13.71 13.79 7.20
N ASP A 134 13.39 13.26 6.02
CA ASP A 134 13.20 14.06 4.80
C ASP A 134 11.89 14.85 4.86
N VAL A 135 10.82 14.21 5.37
CA VAL A 135 9.54 14.88 5.64
C VAL A 135 9.73 16.01 6.66
N GLN A 136 10.49 15.76 7.74
CA GLN A 136 10.83 16.79 8.73
C GLN A 136 11.58 17.95 8.08
N ARG A 137 12.61 17.69 7.27
CA ARG A 137 13.39 18.76 6.61
C ARG A 137 12.54 19.59 5.65
N THR A 138 11.61 18.96 4.93
CA THR A 138 10.82 19.62 3.90
C THR A 138 9.63 20.38 4.47
N LEU A 139 8.91 19.81 5.44
CA LEU A 139 7.69 20.39 6.00
C LEU A 139 7.99 21.19 7.28
N GLY A 140 8.92 22.14 7.19
CA GLY A 140 9.13 23.15 8.23
C GLY A 140 9.80 22.67 9.53
N ARG A 141 10.53 21.55 9.54
CA ARG A 141 11.18 20.97 10.74
C ARG A 141 10.21 20.42 11.79
N LEU A 142 9.07 19.88 11.36
CA LEU A 142 8.15 19.18 12.25
C LEU A 142 8.83 18.03 13.01
N PRO A 143 8.63 17.90 14.34
CA PRO A 143 9.19 16.77 15.09
C PRO A 143 8.73 15.42 14.54
N ARG A 144 9.63 14.44 14.46
CA ARG A 144 9.32 13.10 13.91
C ARG A 144 8.10 12.45 14.57
N GLY A 145 7.98 12.55 15.89
CA GLY A 145 6.84 12.02 16.64
C GLY A 145 5.51 12.67 16.25
N THR A 146 5.52 13.95 15.86
CA THR A 146 4.35 14.66 15.36
C THR A 146 3.95 14.16 13.97
N ILE A 147 4.92 14.01 13.06
CA ILE A 147 4.69 13.45 11.72
C ILE A 147 4.07 12.05 11.83
N VAL A 148 4.63 11.19 12.69
CA VAL A 148 4.08 9.85 12.94
C VAL A 148 2.64 9.92 13.42
N LYS A 149 2.32 10.76 14.41
CA LYS A 149 0.94 10.93 14.92
C LYS A 149 -0.02 11.42 13.84
N TYR A 150 0.38 12.39 13.00
CA TYR A 150 -0.46 12.90 11.92
C TYR A 150 -0.74 11.82 10.87
N CYS A 151 0.28 11.05 10.50
CA CYS A 151 0.10 9.92 9.61
C CYS A 151 -0.82 8.86 10.22
N MET A 152 -0.62 8.51 11.50
CA MET A 152 -1.42 7.48 12.16
C MET A 152 -2.92 7.84 12.20
N ARG A 153 -3.23 9.07 12.60
CA ARG A 153 -4.61 9.56 12.65
C ARG A 153 -5.25 9.62 11.27
N SER A 154 -4.49 10.06 10.26
CA SER A 154 -4.97 10.13 8.88
C SER A 154 -5.20 8.75 8.28
N VAL A 155 -4.33 7.78 8.56
CA VAL A 155 -4.55 6.39 8.20
C VAL A 155 -5.86 5.89 8.81
N VAL A 156 -6.06 6.06 10.13
CA VAL A 156 -7.29 5.61 10.81
C VAL A 156 -8.54 6.26 10.22
N ALA A 157 -8.51 7.58 10.03
CA ALA A 157 -9.67 8.31 9.50
C ALA A 157 -10.02 7.86 8.06
N ILE A 158 -9.02 7.71 7.19
CA ILE A 158 -9.23 7.34 5.78
C ILE A 158 -9.56 5.86 5.64
N SER A 159 -8.85 4.96 6.35
CA SER A 159 -9.10 3.51 6.28
C SER A 159 -10.47 3.13 6.84
N SER A 160 -11.04 3.92 7.76
CA SER A 160 -12.42 3.74 8.23
C SER A 160 -13.46 3.78 7.10
N LYS A 161 -13.11 4.40 5.97
CA LYS A 161 -13.95 4.53 4.79
C LYS A 161 -13.80 3.39 3.78
N LEU A 162 -12.96 2.39 4.07
CA LEU A 162 -12.69 1.29 3.14
C LEU A 162 -13.96 0.55 2.73
N ALA A 163 -14.77 0.10 3.69
CA ALA A 163 -16.00 -0.63 3.40
C ALA A 163 -17.06 0.23 2.68
N GLU A 164 -16.96 1.56 2.77
CA GLU A 164 -17.83 2.49 2.06
C GLU A 164 -17.43 2.64 0.58
N VAL A 165 -16.13 2.67 0.32
CA VAL A 165 -15.50 3.07 -0.95
C VAL A 165 -15.07 1.89 -1.83
N VAL A 166 -14.65 0.78 -1.21
CA VAL A 166 -14.26 -0.47 -1.90
C VAL A 166 -15.34 -1.48 -1.62
N LYS A 167 -16.30 -1.56 -2.53
CA LYS A 167 -17.45 -2.45 -2.44
C LYS A 167 -17.54 -3.30 -3.68
N TRP A 168 -17.98 -4.54 -3.46
CA TRP A 168 -18.36 -5.39 -4.56
C TRP A 168 -19.51 -4.74 -5.34
N PRO A 169 -19.44 -4.68 -6.68
CA PRO A 169 -20.48 -4.07 -7.50
C PRO A 169 -21.81 -4.77 -7.29
N ASP A 170 -22.89 -3.99 -7.23
CA ASP A 170 -24.26 -4.52 -7.23
C ASP A 170 -24.58 -5.21 -8.57
N PRO A 171 -25.68 -5.98 -8.66
CA PRO A 171 -26.02 -6.71 -9.88
C PRO A 171 -26.16 -5.83 -11.13
N GLN A 172 -26.62 -4.59 -10.98
CA GLN A 172 -26.76 -3.68 -12.11
C GLN A 172 -25.39 -3.22 -12.61
N ARG A 173 -24.51 -2.82 -11.70
CA ARG A 173 -23.14 -2.43 -12.04
C ARG A 173 -22.34 -3.61 -12.60
N ARG A 174 -22.56 -4.84 -12.12
CA ARG A 174 -21.95 -6.04 -12.69
C ARG A 174 -22.36 -6.27 -14.14
N ARG A 175 -23.64 -6.10 -14.48
CA ARG A 175 -24.11 -6.19 -15.87
C ARG A 175 -23.43 -5.15 -16.76
N GLU A 176 -23.23 -3.92 -16.29
CA GLU A 176 -22.51 -2.91 -17.08
C GLU A 176 -21.06 -3.29 -17.35
N ILE A 177 -20.37 -3.84 -16.34
CA ILE A 177 -18.98 -4.32 -16.48
C ILE A 177 -18.94 -5.47 -17.49
N GLU A 178 -19.84 -6.43 -17.32
CA GLU A 178 -19.98 -7.59 -18.19
C GLU A 178 -20.24 -7.19 -19.65
N THR A 179 -21.21 -6.31 -19.91
CA THR A 179 -21.48 -5.79 -21.26
C THR A 179 -20.24 -5.11 -21.85
N PHE A 180 -19.54 -4.26 -21.07
CA PHE A 180 -18.34 -3.61 -21.56
C PHE A 180 -17.22 -4.61 -21.91
N LEU A 181 -17.01 -5.63 -21.07
CA LEU A 181 -15.97 -6.63 -21.29
C LEU A 181 -16.31 -7.59 -22.43
N HIS A 182 -17.59 -7.92 -22.59
CA HIS A 182 -18.09 -8.63 -23.75
C HIS A 182 -17.88 -7.83 -25.03
N ASP A 183 -18.37 -6.59 -25.11
CA ASP A 183 -18.34 -5.82 -26.34
C ASP A 183 -16.92 -5.42 -26.77
N LYS A 184 -16.04 -5.16 -25.80
CA LYS A 184 -14.67 -4.69 -26.08
C LYS A 184 -13.67 -5.83 -26.25
N TYR A 185 -13.83 -6.91 -25.50
CA TYR A 185 -12.85 -8.00 -25.43
C TYR A 185 -13.44 -9.36 -25.77
N MET A 186 -14.72 -9.49 -26.12
CA MET A 186 -15.36 -10.79 -26.37
C MET A 186 -15.26 -11.76 -25.17
N ILE A 187 -15.34 -11.23 -23.94
CA ILE A 187 -15.27 -12.01 -22.70
C ILE A 187 -16.63 -11.93 -21.97
N PRO A 188 -17.62 -12.78 -22.31
CA PRO A 188 -18.93 -12.79 -21.66
C PRO A 188 -18.83 -13.25 -20.21
N GLY A 189 -19.75 -12.82 -19.35
CA GLY A 189 -19.83 -13.21 -17.93
C GLY A 189 -18.75 -12.62 -17.02
N CYS A 190 -17.72 -11.97 -17.56
CA CYS A 190 -16.65 -11.42 -16.74
C CYS A 190 -17.09 -10.12 -16.04
N VAL A 191 -16.92 -10.04 -14.72
CA VAL A 191 -17.30 -8.88 -13.89
C VAL A 191 -16.11 -8.20 -13.21
N GLY A 192 -14.88 -8.60 -13.55
CA GLY A 192 -13.67 -7.97 -13.03
C GLY A 192 -12.41 -8.82 -13.19
N PHE A 193 -11.31 -8.26 -12.70
CA PHE A 193 -9.99 -8.88 -12.78
C PHE A 193 -9.40 -9.00 -11.38
N ILE A 194 -8.81 -10.15 -11.04
CA ILE A 194 -8.18 -10.42 -9.76
C ILE A 194 -6.67 -10.56 -9.91
N ASP A 195 -5.92 -9.95 -8.99
CA ASP A 195 -4.47 -10.13 -8.92
C ASP A 195 -3.90 -9.88 -7.52
N GLY A 196 -2.78 -10.53 -7.25
CA GLY A 196 -1.95 -10.32 -6.07
C GLY A 196 -0.93 -9.20 -6.31
N SER A 197 -0.64 -8.40 -5.28
CA SER A 197 0.43 -7.41 -5.34
C SER A 197 1.31 -7.48 -4.10
N HIS A 198 2.63 -7.60 -4.32
CA HIS A 198 3.60 -7.53 -3.24
C HIS A 198 3.87 -6.08 -2.84
N ILE A 199 3.75 -5.77 -1.56
CA ILE A 199 4.18 -4.50 -0.96
C ILE A 199 5.51 -4.75 -0.27
N LEU A 200 6.59 -4.14 -0.77
CA LEU A 200 7.94 -4.41 -0.25
C LEU A 200 8.16 -3.66 1.06
N LEU A 201 8.92 -4.28 1.96
CA LEU A 201 9.38 -3.65 3.19
C LEU A 201 10.79 -3.10 3.00
N HIS A 202 11.02 -1.91 3.55
CA HIS A 202 12.34 -1.28 3.54
C HIS A 202 13.37 -2.04 4.39
N LYS A 203 12.91 -2.67 5.47
CA LYS A 203 13.75 -3.45 6.38
C LYS A 203 13.11 -4.80 6.66
N SER A 204 13.94 -5.75 7.09
CA SER A 204 13.45 -6.99 7.66
C SER A 204 12.52 -6.68 8.86
N PRO A 205 11.43 -7.43 9.03
CA PRO A 205 10.65 -7.39 10.25
C PRO A 205 11.51 -7.78 11.46
N SER A 206 11.10 -7.35 12.65
CA SER A 206 11.77 -7.63 13.91
C SER A 206 10.95 -8.57 14.80
N PHE A 207 10.29 -9.57 14.20
CA PHE A 207 9.64 -10.67 14.92
C PHE A 207 10.63 -11.83 15.17
N SER A 208 10.14 -12.98 15.63
CA SER A 208 10.94 -14.23 15.69
C SER A 208 11.43 -14.64 14.30
N VAL A 209 12.50 -15.45 14.27
CA VAL A 209 13.10 -15.93 13.01
C VAL A 209 12.07 -16.68 12.15
N GLU A 210 11.26 -17.55 12.76
CA GLU A 210 10.23 -18.32 12.04
C GLU A 210 9.17 -17.39 11.47
N LYS A 211 8.73 -16.40 12.26
CA LYS A 211 7.74 -15.42 11.80
C LYS A 211 8.31 -14.54 10.68
N ASN A 212 9.57 -14.12 10.76
CA ASN A 212 10.22 -13.31 9.72
C ASN A 212 10.30 -14.05 8.37
N ALA A 213 10.49 -15.38 8.37
CA ALA A 213 10.52 -16.18 7.15
C ALA A 213 9.21 -16.08 6.34
N THR A 214 8.06 -15.86 7.01
CA THR A 214 6.78 -15.69 6.31
C THR A 214 6.70 -14.40 5.48
N PHE A 215 7.47 -13.37 5.85
CA PHE A 215 7.54 -12.11 5.09
C PHE A 215 8.48 -12.21 3.89
N TRP A 216 9.26 -13.29 3.76
CA TRP A 216 10.21 -13.43 2.67
C TRP A 216 9.51 -13.87 1.38
N SER A 217 9.59 -13.04 0.35
CA SER A 217 9.01 -13.32 -0.96
C SER A 217 9.91 -14.19 -1.82
N ARG A 218 9.33 -14.84 -2.83
CA ARG A 218 10.08 -15.52 -3.91
C ARG A 218 11.03 -14.57 -4.66
N LYS A 219 10.77 -13.26 -4.62
CA LYS A 219 11.61 -12.20 -5.21
C LYS A 219 12.79 -11.81 -4.31
N LYS A 220 13.14 -12.63 -3.31
CA LYS A 220 14.27 -12.41 -2.37
C LYS A 220 14.20 -11.04 -1.66
N ARG A 221 12.99 -10.61 -1.33
CA ARG A 221 12.70 -9.35 -0.64
C ARG A 221 11.63 -9.58 0.44
N TYR A 222 11.76 -8.89 1.57
CA TYR A 222 10.71 -8.87 2.59
C TYR A 222 9.51 -8.06 2.09
N GLY A 223 8.30 -8.54 2.38
CA GLY A 223 7.08 -7.92 1.88
C GLY A 223 5.81 -8.42 2.56
N LEU A 224 4.71 -7.77 2.17
CA LEU A 224 3.34 -8.20 2.40
C LEU A 224 2.71 -8.56 1.07
N LEU A 225 1.70 -9.44 1.09
CA LEU A 225 0.88 -9.72 -0.08
C LEU A 225 -0.51 -9.11 0.15
N ILE A 226 -0.99 -8.36 -0.84
CA ILE A 226 -2.39 -7.94 -0.92
C ILE A 226 -3.03 -8.57 -2.13
N LEU A 227 -4.33 -8.83 -2.04
CA LEU A 227 -5.12 -9.36 -3.14
C LEU A 227 -6.25 -8.38 -3.42
N ALA A 228 -6.49 -8.04 -4.67
CA ALA A 228 -7.57 -7.12 -5.03
C ALA A 228 -8.30 -7.57 -6.29
N VAL A 229 -9.53 -7.09 -6.42
CA VAL A 229 -10.30 -7.16 -7.67
C VAL A 229 -10.51 -5.75 -8.18
N CYS A 230 -10.42 -5.53 -9.49
CA CYS A 230 -10.75 -4.26 -10.11
C CYS A 230 -11.74 -4.40 -11.27
N ASP A 231 -12.48 -3.32 -11.52
CA ASP A 231 -13.39 -3.18 -12.65
C ASP A 231 -12.68 -2.70 -13.92
N GLU A 232 -13.44 -2.48 -15.00
CA GLU A 232 -12.96 -2.01 -16.30
C GLU A 232 -12.34 -0.60 -16.24
N LYS A 233 -12.71 0.17 -15.22
CA LYS A 233 -12.22 1.52 -14.92
C LYS A 233 -11.01 1.52 -13.99
N LYS A 234 -10.48 0.35 -13.63
CA LYS A 234 -9.34 0.19 -12.70
C LYS A 234 -9.69 0.62 -11.27
N ARG A 235 -10.98 0.62 -10.91
CA ARG A 235 -11.44 0.84 -9.53
C ARG A 235 -11.35 -0.46 -8.77
N PHE A 236 -10.79 -0.42 -7.58
CA PHE A 236 -10.76 -1.61 -6.73
C PHE A 236 -12.17 -1.87 -6.19
N THR A 237 -12.76 -3.01 -6.52
CA THR A 237 -14.08 -3.45 -6.04
C THR A 237 -13.96 -4.38 -4.84
N TYR A 238 -12.78 -4.98 -4.65
CA TYR A 238 -12.46 -5.81 -3.50
C TYR A 238 -10.99 -5.61 -3.12
N LEU A 239 -10.71 -5.65 -1.83
CA LEU A 239 -9.36 -5.64 -1.29
C LEU A 239 -9.26 -6.58 -0.08
N GLN A 240 -8.36 -7.55 -0.15
CA GLN A 240 -7.94 -8.37 0.97
C GLN A 240 -6.51 -8.00 1.37
N THR A 241 -6.36 -7.61 2.62
CA THR A 241 -5.07 -7.48 3.31
C THR A 241 -4.91 -8.62 4.33
N GLY A 242 -3.71 -8.83 4.86
CA GLY A 242 -3.47 -9.85 5.90
C GLY A 242 -2.62 -11.04 5.46
N HIS A 243 -2.16 -11.07 4.20
CA HIS A 243 -1.24 -12.10 3.72
C HIS A 243 0.21 -11.63 3.82
N PHE A 244 1.09 -12.60 4.08
CA PHE A 244 2.54 -12.39 4.02
C PHE A 244 3.07 -12.70 2.63
N ALA A 245 4.24 -12.17 2.29
CA ALA A 245 4.77 -12.33 0.93
C ALA A 245 5.24 -13.75 0.58
N SER A 246 5.31 -14.69 1.53
CA SER A 246 5.53 -16.11 1.24
C SER A 246 4.27 -16.82 0.74
N ALA A 247 3.08 -16.25 0.95
CA ALA A 247 1.84 -16.82 0.45
C ALA A 247 1.79 -16.74 -1.09
N ASN A 248 1.13 -17.73 -1.70
CA ASN A 248 0.81 -17.71 -3.12
C ASN A 248 -0.63 -17.23 -3.33
N ASP A 249 -0.93 -16.81 -4.56
CA ASP A 249 -2.25 -16.27 -4.92
C ASP A 249 -3.37 -17.29 -4.69
N PHE A 250 -3.12 -18.57 -4.98
CA PHE A 250 -4.00 -19.68 -4.58
C PHE A 250 -4.41 -19.63 -3.11
N ARG A 251 -3.45 -19.60 -2.16
CA ARG A 251 -3.77 -19.56 -0.72
C ARG A 251 -4.51 -18.28 -0.34
N ALA A 252 -4.17 -17.15 -0.97
CA ALA A 252 -4.87 -15.90 -0.74
C ALA A 252 -6.34 -16.01 -1.20
N GLN A 253 -6.60 -16.53 -2.40
CA GLN A 253 -7.94 -16.77 -2.95
C GLN A 253 -8.82 -17.61 -2.03
N GLN A 254 -8.31 -18.74 -1.52
CA GLN A 254 -9.07 -19.66 -0.65
C GLN A 254 -9.54 -19.02 0.67
N SER A 255 -8.93 -17.90 1.07
CA SER A 255 -9.34 -17.16 2.27
C SER A 255 -10.44 -16.12 2.00
N THR A 256 -10.78 -15.87 0.73
CA THR A 256 -11.73 -14.82 0.34
C THR A 256 -13.18 -15.32 0.30
N PRO A 257 -14.16 -14.41 0.37
CA PRO A 257 -15.56 -14.75 0.14
C PRO A 257 -15.82 -15.32 -1.25
N MET A 258 -14.99 -15.00 -2.25
CA MET A 258 -15.11 -15.57 -3.61
C MET A 258 -14.93 -17.10 -3.62
N ALA A 259 -14.12 -17.65 -2.72
CA ALA A 259 -13.95 -19.09 -2.58
C ALA A 259 -14.89 -19.73 -1.54
N ARG A 260 -15.40 -18.94 -0.57
CA ARG A 260 -16.18 -19.44 0.58
C ARG A 260 -17.69 -19.31 0.38
N ASP A 261 -18.13 -18.22 -0.23
CA ASP A 261 -19.54 -17.90 -0.47
C ASP A 261 -19.69 -17.08 -1.77
N PRO A 262 -19.42 -17.69 -2.94
CA PRO A 262 -19.49 -17.00 -4.22
C PRO A 262 -20.90 -16.51 -4.58
N ALA A 263 -21.96 -17.15 -4.07
CA ALA A 263 -23.34 -16.81 -4.38
C ALA A 263 -23.74 -15.38 -3.93
N GLN A 264 -23.06 -14.83 -2.91
CA GLN A 264 -23.28 -13.44 -2.49
C GLN A 264 -22.62 -12.42 -3.42
N LEU A 265 -21.63 -12.84 -4.21
CA LEU A 265 -20.83 -11.96 -5.06
C LEU A 265 -21.23 -12.08 -6.54
N PHE A 266 -21.52 -13.29 -7.00
CA PHE A 266 -21.72 -13.59 -8.41
C PHE A 266 -23.17 -13.99 -8.69
N SER A 267 -23.69 -13.51 -9.81
CA SER A 267 -24.89 -14.11 -10.42
C SER A 267 -24.47 -15.29 -11.31
N ASP A 268 -25.43 -16.14 -11.70
CA ASP A 268 -25.15 -17.30 -12.54
C ASP A 268 -24.41 -16.91 -13.83
N GLY A 269 -23.35 -17.65 -14.14
CA GLY A 269 -22.47 -17.40 -15.28
C GLY A 269 -21.45 -16.26 -15.08
N GLN A 270 -21.47 -15.56 -13.95
CA GLN A 270 -20.51 -14.48 -13.68
C GLN A 270 -19.21 -14.97 -13.03
N TYR A 271 -18.10 -14.41 -13.47
CA TYR A 271 -16.76 -14.74 -12.96
C TYR A 271 -15.80 -13.55 -13.03
N ILE A 272 -14.63 -13.69 -12.41
CA ILE A 272 -13.48 -12.78 -12.56
C ILE A 272 -12.29 -13.51 -13.17
N LEU A 273 -11.45 -12.75 -13.88
CA LEU A 273 -10.25 -13.26 -14.54
C LEU A 273 -9.01 -13.07 -13.68
N GLY A 274 -8.22 -14.13 -13.50
CA GLY A 274 -6.99 -14.14 -12.71
C GLY A 274 -5.74 -14.53 -13.48
N ASP A 275 -4.57 -14.36 -12.86
CA ASP A 275 -3.34 -14.97 -13.35
C ASP A 275 -3.39 -16.51 -13.19
N SER A 276 -2.49 -17.19 -13.88
CA SER A 276 -2.18 -18.62 -13.80
C SER A 276 -1.80 -19.14 -12.41
N GLY A 277 -1.64 -18.25 -11.42
CA GLY A 277 -1.40 -18.58 -10.01
C GLY A 277 -2.66 -18.87 -9.20
N PHE A 278 -3.85 -18.56 -9.73
CA PHE A 278 -5.14 -18.74 -9.08
C PHE A 278 -5.72 -20.14 -9.30
N TYR A 279 -6.57 -20.58 -8.37
CA TYR A 279 -7.39 -21.78 -8.53
C TYR A 279 -8.50 -21.53 -9.55
N CYS A 280 -8.72 -22.49 -10.43
CA CYS A 280 -9.82 -22.46 -11.38
C CYS A 280 -11.10 -22.99 -10.71
N ASP A 281 -12.13 -22.16 -10.66
CA ASP A 281 -13.48 -22.51 -10.25
C ASP A 281 -14.51 -21.76 -11.13
N SER A 282 -15.81 -21.93 -10.83
CA SER A 282 -16.89 -21.31 -11.63
C SER A 282 -16.90 -19.78 -11.60
N ASN A 283 -16.27 -19.15 -10.61
CA ASN A 283 -16.30 -17.71 -10.40
C ASN A 283 -14.91 -17.05 -10.49
N VAL A 284 -13.83 -17.83 -10.49
CA VAL A 284 -12.45 -17.39 -10.72
C VAL A 284 -11.85 -18.20 -11.84
N VAL A 285 -11.65 -17.55 -12.99
CA VAL A 285 -11.10 -18.16 -14.20
C VAL A 285 -9.65 -17.67 -14.39
N PRO A 286 -8.64 -18.48 -14.06
CA PRO A 286 -7.24 -18.14 -14.30
C PRO A 286 -6.83 -18.32 -15.75
N MET A 287 -5.78 -17.62 -16.17
CA MET A 287 -5.03 -17.98 -17.38
C MET A 287 -4.44 -19.39 -17.27
N TYR A 288 -4.30 -20.08 -18.41
CA TYR A 288 -3.67 -21.39 -18.45
C TYR A 288 -2.18 -21.32 -18.07
N ARG A 289 -1.77 -22.20 -17.16
CA ARG A 289 -0.37 -22.44 -16.82
C ARG A 289 0.15 -23.67 -17.57
N ARG A 290 1.45 -23.67 -17.88
CA ARG A 290 2.16 -24.89 -18.30
C ARG A 290 2.16 -25.90 -17.16
N SER A 291 1.87 -27.16 -17.49
CA SER A 291 2.05 -28.27 -16.54
C SER A 291 3.53 -28.56 -16.35
N SER A 292 3.90 -29.16 -15.21
CA SER A 292 5.29 -29.58 -14.98
C SER A 292 5.72 -30.57 -16.07
N GLY A 293 6.83 -30.30 -16.76
CA GLY A 293 7.34 -31.12 -17.86
C GLY A 293 6.75 -30.81 -19.24
N GLN A 294 5.81 -29.86 -19.34
CA GLN A 294 5.23 -29.44 -20.62
C GLN A 294 6.07 -28.34 -21.28
N VAL A 295 6.55 -28.59 -22.50
CA VAL A 295 7.41 -27.66 -23.26
C VAL A 295 6.61 -26.45 -23.75
N ASP A 296 5.42 -26.67 -24.34
CA ASP A 296 4.54 -25.60 -24.80
C ASP A 296 3.06 -25.85 -24.48
N LEU A 297 2.30 -24.76 -24.37
CA LEU A 297 0.85 -24.80 -24.25
C LEU A 297 0.24 -25.13 -25.62
N PRO A 298 -0.86 -25.91 -25.67
CA PRO A 298 -1.66 -26.03 -26.88
C PRO A 298 -2.05 -24.65 -27.42
N GLU A 299 -2.14 -24.53 -28.74
CA GLU A 299 -2.40 -23.27 -29.45
C GLU A 299 -3.66 -22.58 -28.93
N GLU A 300 -4.78 -23.30 -28.78
CA GLU A 300 -6.04 -22.78 -28.23
C GLU A 300 -5.87 -22.14 -26.83
N ARG A 301 -5.03 -22.73 -25.97
CA ARG A 301 -4.76 -22.19 -24.62
C ARG A 301 -3.85 -20.97 -24.68
N LEU A 302 -2.95 -20.95 -25.65
CA LEU A 302 -2.12 -19.79 -25.91
C LEU A 302 -3.00 -18.64 -26.40
N GLU A 303 -3.82 -18.85 -27.43
CA GLU A 303 -4.78 -17.88 -27.95
C GLU A 303 -5.69 -17.32 -26.85
N PHE A 304 -6.26 -18.19 -26.01
CA PHE A 304 -7.05 -17.76 -24.86
C PHE A 304 -6.26 -16.84 -23.92
N ASN A 305 -5.06 -17.27 -23.52
CA ASN A 305 -4.20 -16.47 -22.64
C ASN A 305 -3.81 -15.14 -23.28
N GLU A 306 -3.56 -15.14 -24.58
CA GLU A 306 -3.21 -13.94 -25.31
C GLU A 306 -4.35 -12.94 -25.32
N HIS A 307 -5.55 -13.42 -25.61
CA HIS A 307 -6.78 -12.66 -25.63
C HIS A 307 -7.13 -12.07 -24.26
N VAL A 308 -7.21 -12.93 -23.24
CA VAL A 308 -7.57 -12.55 -21.86
C VAL A 308 -6.55 -11.61 -21.21
N ALA A 309 -5.26 -11.78 -21.52
CA ALA A 309 -4.23 -10.92 -20.96
C ALA A 309 -4.42 -9.44 -21.33
N THR A 310 -4.97 -9.14 -22.51
CA THR A 310 -5.26 -7.74 -22.92
C THR A 310 -6.28 -7.07 -22.02
N ALA A 311 -7.30 -7.82 -21.59
CA ALA A 311 -8.33 -7.36 -20.66
C ALA A 311 -7.78 -7.32 -19.22
N ARG A 312 -7.08 -8.38 -18.78
CA ARG A 312 -6.53 -8.52 -17.42
C ARG A 312 -5.56 -7.40 -17.06
N VAL A 313 -4.88 -6.85 -18.05
CA VAL A 313 -3.91 -5.77 -17.86
C VAL A 313 -4.46 -4.53 -17.14
N LYS A 314 -5.79 -4.38 -17.08
CA LYS A 314 -6.48 -3.40 -16.24
C LYS A 314 -6.08 -3.46 -14.77
N ILE A 315 -5.97 -4.64 -14.16
CA ILE A 315 -5.60 -4.75 -12.75
C ILE A 315 -4.11 -4.52 -12.52
N GLU A 316 -3.26 -4.94 -13.46
CA GLU A 316 -1.84 -4.60 -13.43
C GLU A 316 -1.64 -3.08 -13.44
N HIS A 317 -2.39 -2.36 -14.29
CA HIS A 317 -2.40 -0.91 -14.31
C HIS A 317 -3.00 -0.31 -13.04
N ALA A 318 -4.07 -0.87 -12.49
CA ALA A 318 -4.64 -0.39 -11.24
C ALA A 318 -3.59 -0.38 -10.13
N PHE A 319 -2.85 -1.48 -9.97
CA PHE A 319 -1.74 -1.57 -9.02
C PHE A 319 -0.55 -0.68 -9.39
N GLY A 320 -0.18 -0.61 -10.67
CA GLY A 320 0.91 0.22 -11.15
C GLY A 320 0.69 1.70 -10.84
N ILE A 321 -0.51 2.21 -11.15
CA ILE A 321 -0.90 3.60 -10.86
C ILE A 321 -0.95 3.84 -9.35
N LEU A 322 -1.53 2.90 -8.58
CA LEU A 322 -1.58 3.00 -7.12
C LEU A 322 -0.17 3.15 -6.52
N LYS A 323 0.77 2.32 -6.97
CA LYS A 323 2.16 2.32 -6.47
C LYS A 323 2.99 3.50 -6.96
N GLN A 324 2.73 3.98 -8.18
CA GLN A 324 3.41 5.17 -8.72
C GLN A 324 2.92 6.45 -8.02
N ARG A 325 1.60 6.54 -7.75
CA ARG A 325 1.01 7.66 -7.02
C ARG A 325 1.46 7.65 -5.56
N TRP A 326 1.44 6.49 -4.92
CA TRP A 326 1.79 6.31 -3.51
C TRP A 326 3.10 5.54 -3.37
N LEU A 327 4.22 6.23 -3.58
CA LEU A 327 5.57 5.64 -3.60
C LEU A 327 5.93 4.87 -2.33
N ILE A 328 5.29 5.17 -1.20
CA ILE A 328 5.43 4.41 0.05
C ILE A 328 5.10 2.91 -0.09
N LEU A 329 4.31 2.52 -1.10
CA LEU A 329 3.97 1.12 -1.38
C LEU A 329 5.10 0.37 -2.10
N ASN A 330 6.03 1.08 -2.74
CA ASN A 330 7.20 0.48 -3.38
C ASN A 330 8.27 0.10 -2.37
N ASP A 331 8.38 0.87 -1.29
CA ASP A 331 9.31 0.61 -0.19
C ASP A 331 8.70 1.10 1.13
N LEU A 332 8.09 0.19 1.88
CA LEU A 332 7.34 0.56 3.07
C LEU A 332 8.30 0.91 4.21
N HIS A 333 8.55 2.21 4.40
CA HIS A 333 9.33 2.76 5.51
C HIS A 333 8.56 2.74 6.85
N LEU A 334 8.11 1.54 7.24
CA LEU A 334 7.52 1.22 8.54
C LEU A 334 8.27 0.02 9.14
N LEU A 335 8.78 0.17 10.36
CA LEU A 335 9.42 -0.93 11.06
C LEU A 335 8.34 -1.85 11.66
N LEU A 336 8.31 -3.11 11.22
CA LEU A 336 7.37 -4.11 11.73
C LEU A 336 8.00 -4.89 12.88
N LYS A 337 7.77 -4.44 14.12
CA LYS A 337 8.28 -5.10 15.34
C LYS A 337 7.22 -5.87 16.13
N ASP A 338 5.95 -5.53 15.94
CA ASP A 338 4.83 -6.08 16.69
C ASP A 338 3.57 -6.15 15.82
N GLN A 339 2.52 -6.79 16.35
CA GLN A 339 1.26 -6.98 15.66
C GLN A 339 0.53 -5.65 15.39
N ASP A 340 0.72 -4.65 16.25
CA ASP A 340 0.13 -3.32 16.07
C ASP A 340 0.72 -2.61 14.85
N ASN A 341 2.04 -2.73 14.66
CA ASN A 341 2.73 -2.14 13.50
C ASN A 341 2.34 -2.84 12.20
N LEU A 342 2.12 -4.16 12.24
CA LEU A 342 1.60 -4.91 11.09
C LEU A 342 0.17 -4.47 10.76
N THR A 343 -0.69 -4.35 11.76
CA THR A 343 -2.08 -3.86 11.59
C THR A 343 -2.09 -2.45 11.01
N PHE A 344 -1.20 -1.58 11.51
CA PHE A 344 -1.03 -0.24 10.98
C PHE A 344 -0.55 -0.22 9.53
N ALA A 345 0.37 -1.11 9.14
CA ALA A 345 0.82 -1.25 7.76
C ALA A 345 -0.33 -1.63 6.82
N TYR A 346 -1.19 -2.58 7.21
CA TYR A 346 -2.38 -2.92 6.44
C TYR A 346 -3.37 -1.75 6.35
N ALA A 347 -3.64 -1.05 7.45
CA ALA A 347 -4.49 0.14 7.44
C ALA A 347 -3.93 1.25 6.52
N ALA A 348 -2.61 1.43 6.47
CA ALA A 348 -1.96 2.40 5.59
C ALA A 348 -2.14 2.04 4.10
N ILE A 349 -2.04 0.75 3.76
CA ILE A 349 -2.35 0.25 2.41
C ILE A 349 -3.82 0.46 2.06
N GLN A 350 -4.74 0.14 2.98
CA GLN A 350 -6.17 0.38 2.80
C GLN A 350 -6.48 1.86 2.58
N ALA A 351 -5.84 2.75 3.33
CA ALA A 351 -6.03 4.19 3.20
C ALA A 351 -5.65 4.70 1.80
N VAL A 352 -4.54 4.24 1.22
CA VAL A 352 -4.14 4.66 -0.14
C VAL A 352 -5.01 4.04 -1.23
N VAL A 353 -5.56 2.83 -1.02
CA VAL A 353 -6.57 2.25 -1.91
C VAL A 353 -7.88 3.04 -1.86
N VAL A 354 -8.32 3.49 -0.68
CA VAL A 354 -9.47 4.40 -0.54
C VAL A 354 -9.23 5.68 -1.32
N LEU A 355 -8.06 6.30 -1.18
CA LEU A 355 -7.71 7.51 -1.94
C LEU A 355 -7.69 7.27 -3.45
N HIS A 356 -7.18 6.12 -3.90
CA HIS A 356 -7.22 5.76 -5.32
C HIS A 356 -8.65 5.74 -5.85
N ASN A 357 -9.55 5.02 -5.19
CA ASN A 357 -10.94 4.93 -5.61
C ASN A 357 -11.68 6.27 -5.55
N LEU A 358 -11.49 7.07 -4.48
CA LEU A 358 -12.13 8.38 -4.34
C LEU A 358 -11.74 9.35 -5.46
N TYR A 359 -10.50 9.26 -5.94
CA TYR A 359 -9.95 10.24 -6.88
C TYR A 359 -9.66 9.67 -8.27
N ILE A 360 -10.13 8.46 -8.58
CA ILE A 360 -9.86 7.81 -9.88
C ILE A 360 -10.43 8.57 -11.09
N ASP A 361 -11.55 9.27 -10.92
CA ASP A 361 -12.21 10.05 -11.98
C ASP A 361 -11.68 11.48 -12.09
N THR A 362 -10.69 11.84 -11.26
CA THR A 362 -10.22 13.23 -11.19
C THR A 362 -9.07 13.49 -12.14
N SER A 363 -8.90 14.79 -12.46
CA SER A 363 -7.81 15.23 -13.32
C SER A 363 -6.41 14.91 -12.79
N SER A 364 -6.24 14.78 -11.46
CA SER A 364 -4.96 14.40 -10.85
C SER A 364 -4.60 12.95 -11.15
N TYR A 365 -5.56 12.03 -11.07
CA TYR A 365 -5.35 10.63 -11.42
C TYR A 365 -4.88 10.46 -12.87
N HIS A 366 -5.46 11.24 -13.77
CA HIS A 366 -5.05 11.23 -15.17
C HIS A 366 -3.59 11.69 -15.35
N TRP A 367 -3.14 12.66 -14.57
CA TRP A 367 -1.73 13.07 -14.61
C TRP A 367 -0.80 11.92 -14.17
N ASP A 368 -1.12 11.24 -13.07
CA ASP A 368 -0.34 10.09 -12.58
C ASP A 368 -0.33 8.94 -13.60
N LEU A 369 -1.47 8.69 -14.26
CA LEU A 369 -1.57 7.71 -15.35
C LEU A 369 -0.64 8.10 -16.52
N ALA A 370 -0.62 9.35 -16.95
CA ALA A 370 0.24 9.78 -18.05
C ALA A 370 1.73 9.61 -17.71
N GLU A 371 2.13 9.92 -16.47
CA GLU A 371 3.51 9.71 -16.00
C GLU A 371 3.87 8.22 -15.96
N PHE A 372 2.96 7.36 -15.47
CA PHE A 372 3.15 5.91 -15.47
C PHE A 372 3.31 5.35 -16.89
N LEU A 373 2.46 5.76 -17.83
CA LEU A 373 2.53 5.33 -19.22
C LEU A 373 3.84 5.78 -19.88
N ALA A 374 4.26 7.01 -19.63
CA ALA A 374 5.54 7.52 -20.12
C ALA A 374 6.73 6.73 -19.53
N ALA A 375 6.66 6.34 -18.26
CA ALA A 375 7.68 5.51 -17.63
C ALA A 375 7.74 4.10 -18.25
N GLN A 376 6.59 3.48 -18.52
CA GLN A 376 6.55 2.18 -19.23
C GLN A 376 7.11 2.28 -20.64
N GLN A 377 6.76 3.33 -21.38
CA GLN A 377 7.29 3.58 -22.72
C GLN A 377 8.83 3.69 -22.71
N ARG A 378 9.39 4.47 -21.77
CA ARG A 378 10.85 4.60 -21.61
C ARG A 378 11.53 3.28 -21.24
N ALA A 379 10.90 2.48 -20.37
CA ALA A 379 11.44 1.18 -19.98
C ALA A 379 11.49 0.22 -21.17
N LEU A 380 10.46 0.22 -22.02
CA LEU A 380 10.43 -0.54 -23.25
C LEU A 380 11.51 -0.08 -24.25
N GLU A 381 11.64 1.24 -24.47
CA GLU A 381 12.68 1.81 -25.34
C GLU A 381 14.10 1.46 -24.86
N LEU A 382 14.33 1.49 -23.55
CA LEU A 382 15.63 1.12 -22.96
C LEU A 382 15.94 -0.36 -23.20
N GLN A 383 14.93 -1.22 -23.03
CA GLN A 383 15.07 -2.66 -23.26
C GLN A 383 15.36 -2.97 -24.74
N GLU A 384 14.68 -2.29 -25.66
CA GLU A 384 14.93 -2.40 -27.09
C GLU A 384 16.35 -1.93 -27.47
N LYS A 385 16.84 -0.88 -26.80
CA LYS A 385 18.20 -0.38 -27.00
C LYS A 385 19.25 -1.37 -26.50
N MET A 386 19.09 -1.91 -25.29
CA MET A 386 20.01 -2.90 -24.71
C MET A 386 20.15 -4.13 -25.60
N GLU A 387 19.05 -4.64 -26.14
CA GLU A 387 19.11 -5.82 -26.99
C GLU A 387 19.65 -5.56 -28.39
N LYS A 388 19.44 -4.34 -28.90
CA LYS A 388 20.10 -3.93 -30.14
C LYS A 388 21.61 -3.89 -29.92
N GLU A 389 22.07 -3.35 -28.79
CA GLU A 389 23.48 -3.35 -28.40
C GLU A 389 24.02 -4.78 -28.21
N GLU A 390 23.25 -5.71 -27.63
CA GLU A 390 23.63 -7.14 -27.52
C GLU A 390 23.71 -7.86 -28.87
N ARG A 391 22.79 -7.56 -29.81
CA ARG A 391 22.85 -8.09 -31.19
C ARG A 391 24.04 -7.53 -31.95
N ASP A 392 24.29 -6.24 -31.83
CA ASP A 392 25.40 -5.54 -32.49
C ASP A 392 26.76 -5.99 -31.90
N ALA A 393 26.79 -6.45 -30.65
CA ALA A 393 27.98 -7.01 -29.99
C ALA A 393 28.33 -8.45 -30.40
N GLY A 394 27.56 -9.10 -31.29
CA GLY A 394 27.92 -10.39 -31.89
C GLY A 394 27.88 -11.60 -30.96
N ASN A 395 27.23 -11.51 -29.79
CA ASN A 395 27.10 -12.62 -28.84
C ASN A 395 25.95 -13.57 -29.25
N LEU A 396 26.17 -14.37 -30.31
CA LEU A 396 25.16 -15.30 -30.83
C LEU A 396 24.82 -16.46 -29.87
N GLU A 397 25.68 -16.80 -28.91
CA GLU A 397 25.43 -17.90 -27.94
C GLU A 397 24.46 -17.53 -26.81
N ALA A 398 24.14 -16.24 -26.60
CA ALA A 398 23.18 -15.82 -25.57
C ALA A 398 21.71 -15.79 -26.04
N LEU A 399 21.46 -16.00 -27.33
CA LEU A 399 20.12 -15.97 -27.93
C LEU A 399 19.30 -17.26 -27.69
N GLU A 400 19.91 -18.31 -27.13
CA GLU A 400 19.26 -19.58 -26.81
C GLU A 400 18.90 -19.76 -25.33
N GLU A 401 18.95 -18.72 -24.49
CA GLU A 401 18.29 -18.79 -23.18
C GLU A 401 16.75 -18.55 -23.35
N PRO A 402 15.87 -19.50 -22.96
CA PRO A 402 14.43 -19.45 -23.29
C PRO A 402 13.59 -18.34 -22.61
N ASN A 403 14.22 -17.37 -21.95
CA ASN A 403 13.55 -16.52 -20.97
C ASN A 403 13.70 -15.00 -21.18
N THR A 404 14.37 -14.55 -22.25
CA THR A 404 14.28 -13.15 -22.68
C THR A 404 12.95 -12.93 -23.41
N ALA A 405 12.27 -11.82 -23.12
CA ALA A 405 10.85 -11.64 -23.41
C ALA A 405 10.49 -11.83 -24.89
N ARG A 406 9.69 -12.86 -25.18
CA ARG A 406 9.19 -13.21 -26.54
C ARG A 406 8.74 -11.96 -27.32
N PRO A 407 9.05 -11.81 -28.61
CA PRO A 407 8.70 -10.65 -29.44
C PRO A 407 7.23 -10.19 -29.33
N TRP A 408 6.29 -11.14 -29.17
CA TRP A 408 4.88 -10.83 -28.97
C TRP A 408 4.58 -10.09 -27.65
N ARG A 409 5.36 -10.30 -26.57
CA ARG A 409 5.18 -9.57 -25.30
C ARG A 409 5.50 -8.09 -25.48
N ARG A 410 6.45 -7.76 -26.36
CA ARG A 410 6.81 -6.37 -26.66
C ARG A 410 5.81 -5.71 -27.57
N GLU A 411 5.43 -6.39 -28.63
CA GLU A 411 4.39 -5.89 -29.52
C GLU A 411 3.07 -5.70 -28.75
N ARG A 412 2.74 -6.60 -27.83
CA ARG A 412 1.65 -6.42 -26.87
C ARG A 412 1.84 -5.20 -25.99
N LEU A 413 3.02 -5.02 -25.37
CA LEU A 413 3.28 -3.85 -24.51
C LEU A 413 3.16 -2.54 -25.30
N ARG A 414 3.62 -2.50 -26.56
CA ARG A 414 3.45 -1.37 -27.48
C ARG A 414 1.99 -1.08 -27.75
N GLN A 415 1.21 -2.08 -28.17
CA GLN A 415 -0.22 -1.94 -28.44
C GLN A 415 -1.00 -1.52 -27.19
N GLN A 416 -0.61 -2.05 -26.04
CA GLN A 416 -1.19 -1.72 -24.75
C GLN A 416 -0.88 -0.27 -24.34
N ILE A 417 0.36 0.20 -24.48
CA ILE A 417 0.70 1.60 -24.21
C ILE A 417 -0.03 2.54 -25.17
N HIS A 418 -0.07 2.22 -26.47
CA HIS A 418 -0.78 3.02 -27.47
C HIS A 418 -2.29 3.15 -27.13
N TRP A 419 -2.95 2.03 -26.86
CA TRP A 419 -4.35 2.01 -26.48
C TRP A 419 -4.61 2.77 -25.16
N LEU A 420 -3.68 2.72 -24.20
CA LEU A 420 -3.79 3.48 -22.96
C LEU A 420 -3.65 4.98 -23.17
N LEU A 421 -2.77 5.41 -24.07
CA LEU A 421 -2.63 6.82 -24.44
C LEU A 421 -3.92 7.33 -25.08
N GLU A 422 -4.56 6.54 -25.94
CA GLU A 422 -5.87 6.87 -26.51
C GLU A 422 -6.97 6.95 -25.44
N GLU A 423 -7.08 5.94 -24.58
CA GLU A 423 -8.10 5.90 -23.51
C GLU A 423 -7.88 7.06 -22.53
N HIS A 424 -6.62 7.37 -22.20
CA HIS A 424 -6.25 8.53 -21.40
C HIS A 424 -6.69 9.84 -22.09
N ALA A 425 -6.46 9.99 -23.39
CA ALA A 425 -6.91 11.15 -24.16
C ALA A 425 -8.44 11.31 -24.14
N ARG A 426 -9.19 10.22 -24.36
CA ARG A 426 -10.67 10.21 -24.29
C ARG A 426 -11.18 10.59 -22.90
N THR A 427 -10.58 10.03 -21.85
CA THR A 427 -11.01 10.28 -20.46
C THR A 427 -10.65 11.71 -20.02
N ARG A 428 -9.48 12.22 -20.42
CA ARG A 428 -9.09 13.62 -20.19
C ARG A 428 -10.03 14.60 -20.89
N ALA A 429 -10.52 14.28 -22.08
CA ALA A 429 -11.54 15.07 -22.77
C ALA A 429 -12.86 15.10 -21.98
N ARG A 430 -13.32 13.95 -21.47
CA ARG A 430 -14.51 13.87 -20.60
C ARG A 430 -14.35 14.66 -19.29
N ALA A 431 -13.21 14.54 -18.62
CA ALA A 431 -12.93 15.30 -17.40
C ALA A 431 -12.92 16.82 -17.65
N ARG A 432 -12.35 17.27 -18.78
CA ARG A 432 -12.40 18.68 -19.21
C ARG A 432 -13.83 19.14 -19.51
N ALA A 433 -14.63 18.31 -20.18
CA ALA A 433 -16.03 18.62 -20.46
C ALA A 433 -16.85 18.76 -19.16
N ARG A 434 -16.64 17.86 -18.20
CA ARG A 434 -17.31 17.91 -16.88
C ARG A 434 -16.90 19.14 -16.07
N ALA A 435 -15.61 19.51 -16.09
CA ALA A 435 -15.13 20.73 -15.44
C ALA A 435 -15.71 22.00 -16.09
N ARG A 436 -15.87 22.02 -17.41
CA ARG A 436 -16.55 23.13 -18.11
C ARG A 436 -18.02 23.22 -17.74
N ALA A 437 -18.72 22.09 -17.66
CA ALA A 437 -20.13 22.06 -17.26
C ALA A 437 -20.33 22.54 -15.81
N LEU A 438 -19.45 22.15 -14.88
CA LEU A 438 -19.47 22.60 -13.49
C LEU A 438 -19.15 24.09 -13.31
N ASN A 439 -18.38 24.70 -14.22
CA ASN A 439 -18.10 26.14 -14.20
C ASN A 439 -19.18 26.98 -14.90
N ALA A 440 -20.07 26.34 -15.67
CA ALA A 440 -21.17 27.00 -16.37
C ALA A 440 -22.48 27.01 -15.55
N LEU A 441 -22.55 26.16 -14.53
CA LEU A 441 -23.53 26.18 -13.43
C LEU A 441 -22.99 27.06 -12.30
#